data_AF-A0A7S2N1C6-F1
#
_entry.id   AF-A0A7S2N1C6-F1
#
_cell.length_a   1.000
_cell.length_b   1.000
_cell.length_c   1.000
_cell.angle_alpha   90.00
_cell.angle_beta   90.00
_cell.angle_gamma   90.00
#
_symmetry.space_group_name_H-M   'P 1'
#
loop_
_entity.id
_entity.type
_entity.pdbx_description
1 polymer ?
#
loop_
_entity_poly.entity_id
_entity_poly.type
_entity_poly.pdbx_seq_one_letter_code
_entity_poly.pdbx_strand_id
1 'polypeptide(L)'
;LMLLVQVWVPRLQTDVPVRTDAKVQVVGLTKLLCDTPALLADANGQQIWAQILAGAVRIISSPNSHLDNSTPAGDDDDLEVEIGYDATFSRLHFAAKAVVDPFPEVKDAPMSLIQSLHALSSSQPGKLAPLVQQGLQNDAKLAASLEALFNKAGLALV
;
A
#
# COMPACT_ATOMS: atom_id res chain seq x y z
N LEU A 1 -2.75 19.50 0.17
CA LEU A 1 -3.75 18.46 -0.19
C LEU A 1 -3.95 18.29 -1.69
N MET A 2 -3.88 19.32 -2.55
CA MET A 2 -4.12 19.18 -4.00
C MET A 2 -3.30 18.07 -4.68
N LEU A 3 -2.00 17.94 -4.38
CA LEU A 3 -1.16 16.87 -4.95
C LEU A 3 -1.67 15.46 -4.59
N LEU A 4 -2.13 15.26 -3.35
CA LEU A 4 -2.70 13.97 -2.91
C LEU A 4 -3.93 13.63 -3.72
N VAL A 5 -4.84 14.59 -3.86
CA VAL A 5 -6.15 14.38 -4.50
C VAL A 5 -6.06 14.27 -6.01
N GLN A 6 -5.24 15.09 -6.65
CA GLN A 6 -5.21 15.19 -8.10
C GLN A 6 -4.21 14.24 -8.75
N VAL A 7 -3.16 13.84 -8.03
CA VAL A 7 -2.08 13.01 -8.60
C VAL A 7 -2.00 11.68 -7.88
N TRP A 8 -1.80 11.68 -6.57
CA TRP A 8 -1.47 10.43 -5.90
C TRP A 8 -2.65 9.46 -5.79
N VAL A 9 -3.80 9.89 -5.25
CA VAL A 9 -5.00 9.05 -5.08
C VAL A 9 -5.48 8.43 -6.40
N PRO A 10 -5.59 9.18 -7.53
CA PRO A 10 -5.95 8.58 -8.81
C PRO A 10 -4.94 7.53 -9.28
N ARG A 11 -3.64 7.77 -9.08
CA ARG A 11 -2.60 6.79 -9.46
C ARG A 11 -2.64 5.51 -8.63
N LEU A 12 -3.02 5.58 -7.35
CA LEU A 12 -3.24 4.38 -6.52
C LEU A 12 -4.37 3.49 -7.05
N GLN A 13 -5.30 4.04 -7.84
CA GLN A 13 -6.41 3.29 -8.43
C GLN A 13 -6.05 2.68 -9.78
N THR A 14 -5.15 3.30 -10.54
CA THR A 14 -4.77 2.87 -11.89
C THR A 14 -3.54 1.96 -11.87
N ASP A 15 -2.52 2.34 -11.11
CA ASP A 15 -1.21 1.70 -11.12
C ASP A 15 -1.00 0.95 -9.80
N VAL A 16 -1.14 -0.39 -9.83
CA VAL A 16 -0.82 -1.22 -8.65
C VAL A 16 0.69 -1.45 -8.61
N PRO A 17 1.41 -0.96 -7.59
CA PRO A 17 2.84 -1.19 -7.44
C PRO A 17 3.13 -2.66 -7.10
N VAL A 18 4.37 -3.10 -7.35
CA VAL A 18 4.81 -4.49 -7.23
C VAL A 18 6.04 -4.60 -6.33
N ARG A 19 6.14 -5.67 -5.53
CA ARG A 19 7.31 -6.02 -4.68
C ARG A 19 7.76 -4.83 -3.81
N THR A 20 9.00 -4.36 -3.97
CA THR A 20 9.59 -3.29 -3.16
C THR A 20 8.78 -1.99 -3.27
N ASP A 21 8.26 -1.65 -4.45
CA ASP A 21 7.43 -0.44 -4.61
C ASP A 21 6.09 -0.56 -3.89
N ALA A 22 5.51 -1.77 -3.85
CA ALA A 22 4.29 -2.04 -3.11
C ALA A 22 4.51 -1.85 -1.61
N LYS A 23 5.61 -2.43 -1.08
CA LYS A 23 6.01 -2.25 0.30
C LYS A 23 6.23 -0.77 0.64
N VAL A 24 6.98 -0.05 -0.19
CA VAL A 24 7.25 1.39 -0.02
C VAL A 24 5.94 2.18 0.03
N GLN A 25 4.99 1.88 -0.86
CA GLN A 25 3.71 2.58 -0.85
C GLN A 25 2.87 2.24 0.37
N VAL A 26 2.79 0.99 0.80
CA VAL A 26 2.04 0.65 2.02
C VAL A 26 2.65 1.36 3.24
N VAL A 27 3.98 1.38 3.37
CA VAL A 27 4.67 2.09 4.46
C VAL A 27 4.42 3.60 4.40
N GLY A 28 4.54 4.20 3.21
CA GLY A 28 4.31 5.63 3.00
C GLY A 28 2.87 6.05 3.30
N LEU A 29 1.88 5.28 2.81
CA LEU A 29 0.47 5.53 3.07
C LEU A 29 0.13 5.32 4.54
N THR A 30 0.76 4.35 5.23
CA THR A 30 0.60 4.16 6.68
C THR A 30 0.99 5.41 7.46
N LYS A 31 2.19 5.95 7.19
CA LYS A 31 2.65 7.20 7.81
C LYS A 31 1.77 8.39 7.45
N LEU A 32 1.29 8.46 6.21
CA LEU A 32 0.37 9.52 5.79
C LEU A 32 -0.95 9.45 6.58
N LEU A 33 -1.53 8.25 6.74
CA LEU A 33 -2.77 8.04 7.47
C LEU A 33 -2.64 8.28 8.99
N CYS A 34 -1.53 7.88 9.58
CA CYS A 34 -1.37 7.84 11.04
C CYS A 34 -0.61 9.03 11.62
N ASP A 35 0.33 9.61 10.86
CA ASP A 35 1.26 10.64 11.35
C ASP A 35 0.97 12.03 10.77
N THR A 36 -0.14 12.20 10.04
CA THR A 36 -0.54 13.49 9.44
C THR A 36 -1.85 14.00 10.04
N PRO A 37 -1.83 14.71 11.19
CA PRO A 37 -3.03 15.20 11.86
C PRO A 37 -3.89 16.12 10.98
N ALA A 38 -3.28 16.81 10.01
CA ALA A 38 -3.97 17.69 9.07
C ALA A 38 -5.02 16.96 8.23
N LEU A 39 -4.88 15.65 8.00
CA LEU A 39 -5.90 14.84 7.31
C LEU A 39 -7.13 14.57 8.16
N LEU A 40 -7.05 14.73 9.49
CA LEU A 40 -8.16 14.48 10.40
C LEU A 40 -8.77 15.76 10.95
N ALA A 41 -8.28 16.93 10.51
CA ALA A 41 -8.66 18.23 11.04
C ALA A 41 -10.01 18.72 10.51
N ASP A 42 -10.32 18.49 9.24
CA ASP A 42 -11.51 18.98 8.55
C ASP A 42 -12.17 17.90 7.68
N ALA A 43 -13.40 18.16 7.23
CA ALA A 43 -14.18 17.20 6.44
C ALA A 43 -13.50 16.84 5.10
N ASN A 44 -12.83 17.81 4.46
CA ASN A 44 -12.11 17.57 3.22
C ASN A 44 -10.87 16.69 3.47
N GLY A 45 -10.07 16.95 4.51
CA GLY A 45 -8.99 16.07 4.92
C GLY A 45 -9.47 14.65 5.20
N GLN A 46 -10.59 14.51 5.90
CA GLN A 46 -11.19 13.22 6.26
C GLN A 46 -11.61 12.40 5.03
N GLN A 47 -12.16 13.06 4.01
CA GLN A 47 -12.48 12.42 2.74
C GLN A 47 -11.22 11.91 2.02
N ILE A 48 -10.13 12.68 2.06
CA ILE A 48 -8.85 12.29 1.47
C ILE A 48 -8.24 11.12 2.25
N TRP A 49 -8.32 11.16 3.59
CA TRP A 49 -7.90 10.08 4.46
C TRP A 49 -8.61 8.77 4.09
N ALA A 50 -9.93 8.83 3.92
CA ALA A 50 -10.75 7.68 3.53
C ALA A 50 -10.34 7.10 2.16
N GLN A 51 -10.02 7.96 1.18
CA GLN A 51 -9.53 7.55 -0.14
C GLN A 51 -8.13 6.92 -0.08
N ILE A 52 -7.24 7.46 0.75
CA ILE A 52 -5.89 6.91 0.96
C ILE A 52 -5.98 5.53 1.60
N LEU A 53 -6.86 5.34 2.59
CA LEU A 53 -7.09 4.04 3.22
C LEU A 53 -7.55 3.01 2.19
N ALA A 54 -8.55 3.35 1.37
CA ALA A 54 -9.03 2.47 0.31
C ALA A 54 -7.89 2.10 -0.67
N GLY A 55 -7.04 3.05 -1.04
CA GLY A 55 -5.85 2.80 -1.86
C GLY A 55 -4.84 1.86 -1.21
N ALA A 56 -4.53 2.05 0.07
CA ALA A 56 -3.62 1.18 0.81
C ALA A 56 -4.14 -0.26 0.90
N VAL A 57 -5.41 -0.43 1.27
CA VAL A 57 -6.06 -1.75 1.34
C VAL A 57 -6.11 -2.40 -0.03
N ARG A 58 -6.34 -1.63 -1.10
CA ARG A 58 -6.32 -2.13 -2.48
C ARG A 58 -4.96 -2.70 -2.89
N ILE A 59 -3.87 -2.02 -2.54
CA ILE A 59 -2.51 -2.52 -2.80
C ILE A 59 -2.30 -3.84 -2.04
N ILE A 60 -2.62 -3.86 -0.74
CA ILE A 60 -2.44 -5.04 0.11
C ILE A 60 -3.27 -6.23 -0.37
N SER A 61 -4.50 -5.99 -0.82
CA SER A 61 -5.44 -7.04 -1.24
C SER A 61 -5.23 -7.46 -2.70
N SER A 62 -4.34 -6.77 -3.43
CA SER A 62 -4.07 -7.09 -4.82
C SER A 62 -3.11 -8.29 -4.90
N PRO A 63 -3.47 -9.36 -5.62
CA PRO A 63 -2.56 -10.49 -5.86
C PRO A 63 -1.31 -10.06 -6.64
N ASN A 64 -1.43 -9.00 -7.46
CA ASN A 64 -0.34 -8.48 -8.28
C ASN A 64 0.69 -7.67 -7.48
N SER A 65 0.40 -7.35 -6.21
CA SER A 65 1.31 -6.53 -5.40
C SER A 65 2.58 -7.28 -4.99
N HIS A 66 2.53 -8.62 -4.94
CA HIS A 66 3.65 -9.46 -4.49
C HIS A 66 4.30 -8.97 -3.18
N LEU A 67 3.48 -8.52 -2.23
CA LEU A 67 3.91 -8.06 -0.89
C LEU A 67 4.47 -9.21 -0.03
N ASP A 68 4.03 -10.43 -0.29
CA ASP A 68 4.61 -11.62 0.33
C ASP A 68 5.99 -11.85 -0.29
N ASN A 69 7.04 -11.48 0.45
CA ASN A 69 8.47 -11.67 0.12
C ASN A 69 8.89 -13.14 -0.09
N SER A 70 7.94 -14.06 -0.27
CA SER A 70 8.17 -15.50 -0.44
C SER A 70 8.77 -15.86 -1.79
N THR A 71 8.72 -14.95 -2.78
CA THR A 71 9.46 -15.13 -4.02
C THR A 71 10.73 -14.27 -3.95
N PRO A 72 11.93 -14.87 -3.81
CA PRO A 72 13.16 -14.13 -4.02
C PRO A 72 13.07 -13.42 -5.36
N ALA A 73 13.61 -12.22 -5.46
CA ALA A 73 13.81 -11.51 -6.73
C ALA A 73 14.92 -12.19 -7.56
N GLY A 74 14.88 -13.52 -7.64
CA GLY A 74 15.77 -14.35 -8.42
C GLY A 74 14.96 -15.03 -9.51
N ASP A 75 15.37 -14.78 -10.73
CA ASP A 75 15.20 -15.63 -11.91
C ASP A 75 13.76 -15.85 -12.41
N ASP A 76 13.16 -14.80 -12.98
CA ASP A 76 12.02 -14.96 -13.89
C ASP A 76 12.25 -14.17 -15.20
N ASP A 77 13.51 -14.16 -15.67
CA ASP A 77 13.88 -13.73 -17.02
C ASP A 77 14.59 -14.91 -17.70
N ASP A 78 13.88 -16.03 -17.87
CA ASP A 78 14.20 -17.00 -18.93
C ASP A 78 13.91 -16.29 -20.26
N LEU A 79 14.87 -15.48 -20.70
CA LEU A 79 14.86 -14.79 -21.98
C LEU A 79 14.98 -15.83 -23.09
N GLU A 80 13.85 -16.35 -23.57
CA GLU A 80 13.75 -16.80 -24.96
C GLU A 80 13.99 -15.58 -25.85
N VAL A 81 15.25 -15.38 -26.26
CA VAL A 81 15.62 -14.34 -27.22
C VAL A 81 15.05 -14.75 -28.58
N GLU A 82 13.84 -14.27 -28.89
CA GLU A 82 13.31 -14.32 -30.25
C GLU A 82 14.19 -13.39 -31.12
N ILE A 83 15.00 -14.00 -31.99
CA ILE A 83 15.98 -13.30 -32.84
C ILE A 83 15.22 -12.55 -33.95
N GLY A 84 14.71 -11.37 -33.63
CA GLY A 84 14.18 -10.38 -34.58
C GLY A 84 15.08 -9.15 -34.65
N TYR A 85 15.10 -8.45 -35.79
CA TYR A 85 15.72 -7.12 -35.91
C TYR A 85 14.92 -6.12 -35.07
N ASP A 86 15.20 -6.07 -33.78
CA ASP A 86 14.67 -5.10 -32.84
C ASP A 86 15.82 -4.38 -32.12
N ALA A 87 15.64 -3.11 -31.80
CA ALA A 87 16.61 -2.31 -31.07
C ALA A 87 16.58 -2.70 -29.58
N THR A 88 17.07 -3.90 -29.25
CA THR A 88 17.04 -4.46 -27.91
C THR A 88 18.24 -3.99 -27.07
N PHE A 89 17.94 -3.49 -25.87
CA PHE A 89 18.95 -3.13 -24.87
C PHE A 89 19.45 -4.38 -24.16
N SER A 90 20.75 -4.72 -24.30
CA SER A 90 21.37 -5.80 -23.53
C SER A 90 21.67 -5.34 -22.10
N ARG A 91 20.89 -5.82 -21.13
CA ARG A 91 21.18 -5.62 -19.71
C ARG A 91 22.33 -6.55 -19.29
N LEU A 92 23.44 -5.98 -18.83
CA LEU A 92 24.56 -6.74 -18.28
C LEU A 92 24.15 -7.33 -16.92
N HIS A 93 23.94 -8.64 -16.88
CA HIS A 93 23.47 -9.37 -15.69
C HIS A 93 24.33 -9.07 -14.45
N PHE A 94 25.66 -9.07 -14.59
CA PHE A 94 26.61 -8.82 -13.49
C PHE A 94 26.86 -7.35 -13.16
N ALA A 95 26.35 -6.40 -13.96
CA ALA A 95 26.48 -4.97 -13.69
C ALA A 95 25.16 -4.36 -13.17
N ALA A 96 24.12 -5.18 -12.99
CA ALA A 96 22.84 -4.72 -12.47
C ALA A 96 22.96 -4.34 -10.99
N LYS A 97 22.53 -3.13 -10.64
CA LYS A 97 22.43 -2.71 -9.23
C LYS A 97 21.25 -3.45 -8.59
N ALA A 98 21.50 -4.12 -7.47
CA ALA A 98 20.44 -4.76 -6.70
C ALA A 98 19.40 -3.72 -6.25
N VAL A 99 18.13 -4.09 -6.31
CA VAL A 99 17.04 -3.28 -5.74
C VAL A 99 17.26 -3.21 -4.23
N VAL A 100 17.42 -2.00 -3.69
CA VAL A 100 17.62 -1.77 -2.27
C VAL A 100 16.29 -1.41 -1.64
N ASP A 101 15.87 -2.19 -0.63
CA ASP A 101 14.70 -1.89 0.18
C ASP A 101 15.00 -0.70 1.11
N PRO A 102 14.27 0.42 1.01
CA PRO A 102 14.50 1.58 1.86
C PRO A 102 13.94 1.43 3.28
N PHE A 103 13.10 0.42 3.54
CA PHE A 103 12.48 0.16 4.86
C PHE A 103 12.75 -1.27 5.35
N PRO A 104 14.01 -1.70 5.52
CA PRO A 104 14.35 -3.06 5.92
C PRO A 104 13.81 -3.43 7.31
N GLU A 105 13.54 -2.44 8.16
CA GLU A 105 12.95 -2.61 9.50
C GLU A 105 11.49 -3.07 9.45
N VAL A 106 10.75 -2.74 8.37
CA VAL A 106 9.35 -3.12 8.22
C VAL A 106 9.25 -4.48 7.53
N LYS A 107 9.15 -5.56 8.32
CA LYS A 107 9.08 -6.92 7.77
C LYS A 107 7.76 -7.24 7.07
N ASP A 108 6.65 -6.80 7.67
CA ASP A 108 5.28 -7.04 7.18
C ASP A 108 4.56 -5.68 7.12
N ALA A 109 4.49 -5.11 5.91
CA ALA A 109 3.89 -3.81 5.68
C ALA A 109 2.37 -3.78 5.95
N PRO A 110 1.57 -4.79 5.55
CA PRO A 110 0.18 -4.92 5.97
C PRO A 110 0.00 -4.88 7.50
N MET A 111 0.81 -5.64 8.25
CA MET A 111 0.70 -5.67 9.70
C MET A 111 1.09 -4.34 10.34
N SER A 112 2.10 -3.65 9.78
CA SER A 112 2.49 -2.31 10.22
C SER A 112 1.36 -1.30 10.06
N LEU A 113 0.56 -1.39 8.98
CA LEU A 113 -0.61 -0.53 8.77
C LEU A 113 -1.65 -0.77 9.87
N ILE A 114 -2.01 -2.03 10.13
CA ILE A 114 -3.03 -2.38 11.11
C ILE A 114 -2.64 -1.95 12.53
N GLN A 115 -1.39 -2.19 12.92
CA GLN A 115 -0.87 -1.76 14.22
C GLN A 115 -0.92 -0.24 14.39
N SER A 116 -0.55 0.50 13.34
CA SER A 116 -0.56 1.97 13.37
C SER A 116 -1.99 2.53 13.42
N LEU A 117 -2.92 1.95 12.66
CA LEU A 117 -4.34 2.31 12.71
C LEU A 117 -4.96 2.03 14.07
N HIS A 118 -4.65 0.89 14.69
CA HIS A 118 -5.11 0.57 16.04
C HIS A 118 -4.58 1.58 17.07
N ALA A 119 -3.29 1.91 17.02
CA ALA A 119 -2.69 2.90 17.90
C ALA A 119 -3.34 4.28 17.74
N LEU A 120 -3.60 4.70 16.49
CA LEU A 120 -4.30 5.94 16.20
C LEU A 120 -5.75 5.91 16.73
N SER A 121 -6.48 4.81 16.53
CA SER A 121 -7.86 4.63 17.05
C SER A 121 -7.91 4.72 18.56
N SER A 122 -6.95 4.09 19.23
CA SER A 122 -6.83 4.14 20.69
C SER A 122 -6.56 5.56 21.20
N SER A 123 -5.83 6.37 20.43
CA SER A 123 -5.56 7.78 20.78
C SER A 123 -6.74 8.72 20.53
N GLN A 124 -7.64 8.37 19.59
CA GLN A 124 -8.82 9.16 19.22
C GLN A 124 -10.06 8.27 19.05
N PRO A 125 -10.60 7.72 20.16
CA PRO A 125 -11.69 6.74 20.09
C PRO A 125 -12.94 7.27 19.38
N GLY A 126 -13.58 6.42 18.60
CA GLY A 126 -14.83 6.74 17.88
C GLY A 126 -14.69 7.64 16.66
N LYS A 127 -13.49 8.16 16.35
CA LYS A 127 -13.27 9.04 15.19
C LYS A 127 -12.96 8.28 13.90
N LEU A 128 -12.24 7.15 14.00
CA LEU A 128 -11.74 6.42 12.84
C LEU A 128 -12.74 5.46 12.21
N ALA A 129 -13.57 4.79 13.02
CA ALA A 129 -14.60 3.87 12.54
C ALA A 129 -15.51 4.48 11.44
N PRO A 130 -16.08 5.69 11.59
CA PRO A 130 -16.91 6.28 10.53
C PRO A 130 -16.11 6.63 9.26
N LEU A 131 -14.82 7.00 9.40
CA LEU A 131 -13.96 7.32 8.25
C LEU A 131 -13.58 6.07 7.46
N VAL A 132 -13.35 4.96 8.15
CA VAL A 132 -13.09 3.65 7.53
C VAL A 132 -14.32 3.20 6.75
N GLN A 133 -15.50 3.32 7.34
CA GLN A 133 -16.76 3.02 6.65
C GLN A 133 -16.95 3.89 5.42
N GLN A 134 -16.70 5.20 5.51
CA GLN A 134 -16.78 6.13 4.38
C GLN A 134 -15.82 5.74 3.23
N GLY A 135 -14.59 5.33 3.55
CA GLY A 135 -13.59 4.97 2.54
C GLY A 135 -13.90 3.69 1.81
N LEU A 136 -14.52 2.72 2.50
CA LEU A 136 -14.74 1.37 2.00
C LEU A 136 -16.20 1.10 1.58
N GLN A 137 -17.11 2.07 1.77
CA GLN A 137 -18.54 1.92 1.48
C GLN A 137 -18.85 1.44 0.05
N ASN A 138 -17.98 1.77 -0.92
CA ASN A 138 -18.20 1.46 -2.34
C ASN A 138 -17.58 0.11 -2.76
N ASP A 139 -16.79 -0.53 -1.89
CA ASP A 139 -16.09 -1.77 -2.21
C ASP A 139 -16.08 -2.74 -1.02
N ALA A 140 -17.08 -3.62 -1.02
CA ALA A 140 -17.25 -4.64 0.01
C ALA A 140 -16.06 -5.62 0.08
N LYS A 141 -15.31 -5.81 -1.02
CA LYS A 141 -14.12 -6.68 -1.03
C LYS A 141 -12.99 -6.02 -0.25
N LEU A 142 -12.79 -4.71 -0.40
CA LEU A 142 -11.79 -3.98 0.39
C LEU A 142 -12.18 -3.94 1.87
N ALA A 143 -13.46 -3.75 2.19
CA ALA A 143 -13.96 -3.85 3.57
C ALA A 143 -13.64 -5.21 4.20
N ALA A 144 -14.01 -6.31 3.54
CA ALA A 144 -13.72 -7.66 4.01
C ALA A 144 -12.22 -7.95 4.13
N SER A 145 -11.41 -7.40 3.23
CA SER A 145 -9.95 -7.56 3.27
C SER A 145 -9.34 -6.83 4.46
N LEU A 146 -9.80 -5.60 4.77
CA LEU A 146 -9.36 -4.87 5.95
C LEU A 146 -9.78 -5.60 7.24
N GLU A 147 -11.02 -6.10 7.32
CA GLU A 147 -11.48 -6.91 8.44
C GLU A 147 -10.64 -8.17 8.64
N ALA A 148 -10.29 -8.87 7.56
CA ALA A 148 -9.41 -10.04 7.62
C ALA A 148 -8.01 -9.68 8.14
N LEU A 149 -7.47 -8.51 7.78
CA LEU A 149 -6.18 -8.03 8.29
C LEU A 149 -6.24 -7.70 9.79
N PHE A 150 -7.30 -7.04 10.26
CA PHE A 150 -7.52 -6.80 11.69
C PHE A 150 -7.65 -8.11 12.48
N ASN A 151 -8.42 -9.06 11.96
CA ASN A 151 -8.56 -10.39 12.56
C ASN A 151 -7.24 -11.16 12.62
N LYS A 152 -6.43 -11.11 11.55
CA LYS A 152 -5.08 -11.71 11.53
C LYS A 152 -4.16 -11.10 12.59
N ALA A 153 -4.30 -9.80 12.85
CA ALA A 153 -3.53 -9.10 13.88
C ALA A 153 -4.07 -9.27 15.30
N GLY A 154 -5.30 -9.77 15.47
CA GLY A 154 -5.98 -9.82 16.76
C GLY A 154 -6.27 -8.42 17.34
N LEU A 155 -6.45 -7.42 16.47
CA LEU A 155 -6.69 -6.03 16.83
C LEU A 155 -8.06 -5.57 16.33
N ALA A 156 -8.64 -4.55 16.99
CA ALA A 156 -9.90 -3.93 16.58
C ALA A 156 -9.81 -2.41 16.68
N LEU A 157 -10.59 -1.70 15.86
CA LEU A 157 -10.73 -0.25 16.02
C LEU A 157 -11.53 0.05 17.31
N VAL A 158 -11.04 1.03 18.06
CA VAL A 158 -11.58 1.51 19.35
C VAL A 158 -12.27 2.85 19.15
#